data_AF-A0A929WTN1-F1
#
_entry.id   AF-A0A929WTN1-F1
#
_cell.length_a   1.000
_cell.length_b   1.000
_cell.length_c   1.000
_cell.angle_alpha   90.00
_cell.angle_beta   90.00
_cell.angle_gamma   90.00
#
_symmetry.space_group_name_H-M   'P 1'
#
loop_
_entity.id
_entity.type
_entity.pdbx_description
1 polymer ?
#
loop_
_entity_poly.entity_id
_entity_poly.type
_entity_poly.pdbx_seq_one_letter_code
_entity_poly.pdbx_strand_id
1 'polypeptide(L)' 'MKFFRRCLALGLASMTGFGVLAFSPTAALSAGDPLHDGLSEATAAASCWEIKQNNPNSADGTYWLQTS' A
#
# COMPACT_ATOMS: atom_id res chain seq x y z
N MET A 1 -23.87 42.71 -21.49
CA MET A 1 -24.08 41.25 -21.70
C MET A 1 -22.83 40.51 -22.22
N LYS A 2 -21.64 40.72 -21.62
CA LYS A 2 -20.39 40.05 -22.07
C LYS A 2 -19.52 39.52 -20.92
N PHE A 3 -19.89 39.82 -19.68
CA PHE A 3 -19.19 39.35 -18.47
C PHE A 3 -19.61 37.95 -18.00
N PHE A 4 -20.82 37.49 -18.39
CA PHE A 4 -21.34 36.19 -17.94
C PHE A 4 -20.69 34.98 -18.63
N ARG A 5 -20.08 35.16 -19.81
CA ARG A 5 -19.42 34.07 -20.56
C ARG A 5 -18.02 33.71 -20.06
N ARG A 6 -17.38 34.55 -19.24
CA ARG A 6 -16.04 34.26 -18.70
C ARG A 6 -16.06 33.39 -17.44
N CYS A 7 -17.20 33.28 -16.76
CA CYS A 7 -17.32 32.43 -15.56
C CYS A 7 -17.46 30.93 -15.91
N LEU A 8 -17.96 30.60 -17.10
CA LEU A 8 -18.18 29.20 -17.48
C LEU A 8 -16.88 28.46 -17.87
N ALA A 9 -15.86 29.18 -18.35
CA ALA A 9 -14.62 28.57 -18.85
C ALA A 9 -13.58 28.29 -17.75
N LEU A 10 -13.69 28.91 -16.57
CA LEU A 10 -12.79 28.66 -15.44
C LEU A 10 -13.27 27.56 -14.48
N GLY A 11 -14.46 26.98 -14.70
CA GLY A 11 -14.98 25.91 -13.84
C GLY A 11 -14.39 24.52 -14.09
N LEU A 12 -13.66 24.32 -15.20
CA LEU A 12 -13.25 22.99 -15.65
C LEU A 12 -11.78 22.62 -15.33
N ALA A 13 -11.06 23.46 -14.59
CA ALA A 13 -9.63 23.26 -14.32
C ALA A 13 -9.32 22.92 -12.85
N SER A 14 -10.32 22.60 -12.04
CA SER A 14 -10.16 22.45 -10.58
C SER A 14 -10.43 21.05 -10.02
N MET A 15 -10.61 20.01 -10.86
CA MET A 15 -10.94 18.65 -10.40
C MET A 15 -9.89 17.57 -10.73
N THR A 16 -8.63 17.93 -10.97
CA THR A 16 -7.55 16.96 -11.23
C THR A 16 -6.45 16.95 -10.17
N GLY A 17 -6.72 17.47 -8.96
CA GLY A 17 -5.72 17.59 -7.89
C GLY A 17 -5.90 16.68 -6.67
N PHE A 18 -7.04 16.00 -6.51
CA PHE A 18 -7.39 15.28 -5.27
C PHE A 18 -7.37 13.75 -5.38
N GLY A 19 -7.05 13.18 -6.55
CA GLY A 19 -7.11 11.73 -6.76
C GLY A 19 -5.88 10.94 -6.31
N VAL A 20 -4.72 11.59 -6.14
CA VAL A 20 -3.44 10.87 -5.95
C VAL A 20 -3.12 10.59 -4.48
N LEU A 21 -3.67 11.38 -3.54
CA LEU A 21 -3.37 11.20 -2.10
C LEU A 21 -4.13 10.04 -1.44
N ALA A 22 -5.17 9.49 -2.08
CA ALA A 22 -5.94 8.37 -1.54
C ALA A 22 -5.30 7.00 -1.82
N PHE A 23 -4.26 6.93 -2.66
CA PHE A 23 -3.53 5.71 -2.98
C PHE A 23 -2.08 5.73 -2.49
N SER A 24 -1.78 6.53 -1.47
CA SER A 24 -0.63 6.24 -0.64
C SER A 24 -1.01 5.01 0.19
N PRO A 25 -0.36 3.84 0.04
CA PRO A 25 -0.42 2.85 1.09
C PRO A 25 0.23 3.53 2.29
N THR A 26 -0.58 4.10 3.17
CA THR A 26 -0.15 4.24 4.55
C THR A 26 0.08 2.81 4.96
N ALA A 27 1.32 2.35 4.89
CA ALA A 27 1.73 1.14 5.53
C ALA A 27 1.45 1.43 7.00
N ALA A 28 0.23 1.07 7.43
CA ALA A 28 -0.04 0.91 8.84
C ALA A 28 1.12 0.04 9.31
N LEU A 29 1.95 0.58 10.20
CA LEU A 29 2.98 -0.18 10.88
C LEU A 29 2.21 -1.25 11.67
N SER A 30 1.83 -2.31 10.98
CA SER A 30 1.46 -3.56 11.58
C SER A 30 2.71 -3.94 12.33
N ALA A 31 2.65 -3.88 13.66
CA ALA A 31 3.64 -4.57 14.48
C ALA A 31 3.56 -6.01 13.96
N GLY A 32 4.53 -6.38 13.12
CA GLY A 32 4.42 -7.51 12.21
C GLY A 32 3.89 -8.68 13.00
N ASP A 33 2.83 -9.32 12.51
CA ASP A 33 2.25 -10.48 13.17
C ASP A 33 3.41 -11.48 13.35
N PRO A 34 3.94 -11.65 14.59
CA PRO A 34 5.12 -12.48 14.79
C PRO A 34 4.78 -13.94 14.48
N LEU A 35 3.49 -14.25 14.32
CA LEU A 35 3.01 -15.56 13.95
C LEU A 35 3.38 -15.96 12.52
N HIS A 36 3.68 -15.02 11.61
CA HIS A 36 3.88 -15.35 10.19
C HIS A 36 5.22 -14.82 9.65
N ASP A 37 6.31 -15.09 10.38
CA ASP A 37 7.67 -14.66 10.02
C ASP A 37 8.40 -15.60 9.02
N GLY A 38 7.83 -16.78 8.74
CA GLY A 38 8.38 -17.79 7.85
C GLY A 38 9.63 -18.51 8.37
N LEU A 39 10.01 -18.33 9.63
CA LEU A 39 11.21 -18.97 10.22
C LEU A 39 10.96 -20.42 10.66
N SER A 40 9.70 -20.83 10.78
CA SER A 40 9.29 -22.20 11.09
C SER A 40 8.03 -22.59 10.33
N GLU A 41 7.72 -23.89 10.25
CA GLU A 41 6.46 -24.37 9.66
C GLU A 41 5.23 -23.79 10.38
N ALA A 42 5.29 -23.71 11.73
CA ALA A 42 4.23 -23.14 12.54
C ALA A 42 4.03 -21.63 12.30
N THR A 43 5.06 -20.96 11.80
CA THR A 43 5.03 -19.53 11.48
C THR A 43 5.14 -19.26 9.97
N ALA A 44 4.77 -20.23 9.13
CA ALA A 44 4.86 -20.10 7.68
C ALA A 44 4.08 -18.87 7.20
N ALA A 45 4.67 -18.02 6.38
CA ALA A 45 3.98 -16.85 5.82
C ALA A 45 3.14 -17.23 4.60
N ALA A 46 2.20 -16.38 4.18
CA ALA A 46 1.49 -16.58 2.92
C ALA A 46 2.39 -16.32 1.71
N SER A 47 3.41 -15.46 1.83
CA SER A 47 4.39 -15.18 0.77
C SER A 47 5.67 -14.52 1.29
N CYS A 48 6.76 -14.58 0.51
CA CYS A 48 8.00 -13.84 0.82
C CYS A 48 7.79 -12.32 0.89
N TRP A 49 6.76 -11.78 0.22
CA TRP A 49 6.43 -10.36 0.28
C TRP A 49 5.88 -9.97 1.65
N GLU A 50 5.02 -10.80 2.23
CA GLU A 50 4.51 -10.61 3.60
C GLU A 50 5.66 -10.59 4.63
N ILE A 51 6.61 -11.52 4.51
CA ILE A 51 7.81 -11.57 5.38
C ILE A 51 8.59 -10.25 5.31
N LYS A 52 8.80 -9.71 4.10
CA LYS A 52 9.50 -8.43 3.91
C LYS A 52 8.70 -7.22 4.41
N GLN A 53 7.38 -7.27 4.36
CA GLN A 53 6.55 -6.23 4.96
C GLN A 53 6.62 -6.24 6.49
N ASN A 54 6.56 -7.43 7.10
CA ASN A 54 6.58 -7.59 8.54
C ASN A 54 7.97 -7.33 9.13
N ASN A 55 9.02 -7.75 8.43
CA ASN A 55 10.42 -7.51 8.77
C ASN A 55 11.21 -7.02 7.53
N PRO A 56 11.30 -5.69 7.32
CA PRO A 56 12.06 -5.11 6.21
C PRO A 56 13.54 -5.47 6.18
N ASN A 57 14.10 -5.86 7.34
CA ASN A 57 15.50 -6.25 7.48
C ASN A 57 15.73 -7.77 7.34
N SER A 58 14.69 -8.54 7.06
CA SER A 58 14.82 -9.99 6.82
C SER A 58 15.82 -10.25 5.70
N ALA A 59 16.71 -11.21 5.88
CA ALA A 59 17.70 -11.56 4.86
C ALA A 59 17.02 -12.31 3.71
N ASP A 60 17.61 -12.25 2.51
CA ASP A 60 17.17 -13.11 1.42
C ASP A 60 17.57 -14.56 1.73
N GLY A 61 16.67 -15.51 1.46
CA GLY A 61 16.90 -16.91 1.83
C GLY A 61 15.65 -17.79 1.70
N THR A 62 15.74 -19.00 2.25
CA THR A 62 14.65 -19.96 2.30
C THR A 62 13.76 -19.70 3.51
N TYR A 63 12.45 -19.67 3.29
CA TYR A 63 11.42 -19.46 4.31
C TYR A 63 10.30 -20.49 4.14
N TRP A 64 9.57 -20.73 5.22
CA TRP A 64 8.37 -21.54 5.23
C TRP A 64 7.19 -20.74 4.70
N LEU A 65 6.50 -21.28 3.69
CA LEU A 65 5.30 -20.68 3.10
C LEU A 65 4.11 -21.63 3.23
N GLN A 66 2.94 -21.08 3.55
CA GLN A 66 1.70 -21.84 3.62
C GLN A 66 1.27 -22.30 2.21
N THR A 67 0.83 -23.54 2.11
CA THR A 67 0.27 -24.12 0.87
C THR A 67 -1.15 -24.58 1.14
N SER A 68 -2.09 -24.21 0.26
CA SER A 68 -3.49 -24.68 0.29
C SER A 68 -3.72 -25.91 -0.58
#